data_AF-A0A1I6WBD1-F1
#
_entry.id   AF-A0A1I6WBD1-F1
#
_cell.length_a   1.000
_cell.length_b   1.000
_cell.length_c   1.000
_cell.angle_alpha   90.00
_cell.angle_beta   90.00
_cell.angle_gamma   90.00
#
_symmetry.space_group_name_H-M   'P 1'
#
loop_
_entity.id
_entity.type
_entity.pdbx_description
1 polymer ?
#
loop_
_entity_poly.entity_id
_entity_poly.type
_entity_poly.pdbx_seq_one_letter_code
_entity_poly.pdbx_strand_id
1 'polypeptide(L)'
;MLDDILRDEAAALRAALADHDEAAFMVRLAARISADQSVSRPATGRDRCGTRPPHSHPAGRRTGRSRLLPTCPEPDTAPASVLADVQHLCELVLRSADVARLADFARDYDEAGARTFGCLLYRLGRRESALYWWRFAAGAEDQLAAHLLASHHAAVGCTPHARLWRAITRMLGFRPDVHLPRPVHELDYLPEEYVRRADWAGPLRNFLRLPSLPRELVA
;
A
#
# COMPACT_ATOMS: atom_id res chain seq x y z
N MET A 1 30.77 -25.51 -14.35
CA MET A 1 29.58 -26.39 -14.44
C MET A 1 28.29 -25.65 -14.16
N LEU A 2 28.05 -25.08 -12.96
CA LEU A 2 26.82 -24.29 -12.71
C LEU A 2 26.79 -22.97 -13.48
N ASP A 3 27.93 -22.28 -13.57
CA ASP A 3 28.05 -21.02 -14.32
C ASP A 3 27.89 -21.19 -15.84
N ASP A 4 28.16 -22.39 -16.34
CA ASP A 4 28.00 -22.72 -17.76
C ASP A 4 26.53 -23.01 -18.07
N ILE A 5 25.84 -23.74 -17.19
CA ILE A 5 24.38 -23.97 -17.25
C ILE A 5 23.62 -22.64 -17.23
N LEU A 6 23.99 -21.72 -16.33
CA LEU A 6 23.35 -20.41 -16.24
C LEU A 6 23.63 -19.52 -17.46
N ARG A 7 24.81 -19.65 -18.07
CA ARG A 7 25.13 -18.95 -19.32
C ARG A 7 24.32 -19.47 -20.50
N ASP A 8 24.16 -20.78 -20.61
CA ASP A 8 23.36 -21.41 -21.66
C ASP A 8 21.87 -21.08 -21.53
N GLU A 9 21.34 -21.09 -20.30
CA GLU A 9 19.94 -20.73 -20.03
C GLU A 9 19.67 -19.24 -20.32
N ALA A 10 20.61 -18.37 -19.98
CA ALA A 10 20.51 -16.95 -20.30
C ALA A 10 20.66 -16.66 -21.81
N ALA A 11 21.40 -17.48 -22.55
CA ALA A 11 21.49 -17.39 -24.01
C ALA A 11 20.18 -17.85 -24.67
N ALA A 12 19.60 -18.95 -24.17
CA ALA A 12 18.31 -19.46 -24.64
C ALA A 12 17.16 -18.45 -24.42
N LEU A 13 17.13 -17.81 -23.24
CA LEU A 13 16.14 -16.76 -22.93
C LEU A 13 16.31 -15.53 -23.82
N ARG A 14 17.55 -15.09 -24.08
CA ARG A 14 17.80 -13.96 -24.99
C ARG A 14 17.40 -14.28 -26.43
N ALA A 15 17.65 -15.50 -26.90
CA ALA A 15 17.21 -15.93 -28.23
C ALA A 15 15.67 -16.00 -28.33
N ALA A 16 15.00 -16.51 -27.28
CA ALA A 16 13.53 -16.59 -27.24
C ALA A 16 12.85 -15.21 -27.19
N LEU A 17 13.54 -14.19 -26.66
CA LEU A 17 13.03 -12.81 -26.54
C LEU A 17 13.53 -11.88 -27.64
N ALA A 18 14.45 -12.33 -28.51
CA ALA A 18 15.02 -11.50 -29.57
C ALA A 18 13.99 -11.02 -30.59
N ASP A 19 12.93 -11.82 -30.81
CA ASP A 19 11.84 -11.50 -31.75
C ASP A 19 10.59 -10.93 -31.04
N HIS A 20 10.69 -10.59 -29.75
CA HIS A 20 9.55 -10.05 -29.00
C HIS A 20 9.41 -8.53 -29.22
N ASP A 21 8.47 -8.14 -30.08
CA ASP A 21 8.13 -6.73 -30.30
C ASP A 21 7.25 -6.19 -29.14
N GLU A 22 7.92 -5.66 -28.13
CA GLU A 22 7.33 -5.02 -26.95
C GLU A 22 6.40 -3.85 -27.34
N ALA A 23 6.73 -3.10 -28.40
CA ALA A 23 5.94 -1.97 -28.84
C ALA A 23 4.59 -2.43 -29.42
N ALA A 24 4.60 -3.48 -30.25
CA ALA A 24 3.38 -4.08 -30.77
C ALA A 24 2.50 -4.69 -29.66
N PHE A 25 3.11 -5.25 -28.60
CA PHE A 25 2.38 -5.71 -27.42
C PHE A 25 1.70 -4.55 -26.68
N MET A 26 2.42 -3.47 -26.40
CA MET A 26 1.90 -2.30 -25.69
C MET A 26 0.76 -1.60 -26.46
N VAL A 27 0.85 -1.54 -27.79
CA VAL A 27 -0.23 -1.02 -28.65
C VAL A 27 -1.49 -1.87 -28.55
N ARG A 28 -1.37 -3.21 -28.59
CA ARG A 28 -2.52 -4.12 -28.44
C ARG A 28 -3.15 -4.04 -27.04
N LEU A 29 -2.33 -3.88 -26.01
CA LEU A 29 -2.79 -3.73 -24.63
C LEU A 29 -3.56 -2.40 -24.44
N ALA A 30 -3.01 -1.29 -24.95
CA ALA A 30 -3.67 0.02 -24.91
C ALA A 30 -4.99 0.03 -25.69
N ALA A 31 -5.04 -0.63 -26.86
CA ALA A 31 -6.27 -0.76 -27.63
C ALA A 31 -7.36 -1.54 -26.89
N ARG A 32 -6.99 -2.60 -26.14
CA ARG A 32 -7.93 -3.39 -25.33
C ARG A 32 -8.52 -2.56 -24.18
N ILE A 33 -7.68 -1.81 -23.48
CA ILE A 33 -8.10 -0.94 -22.36
C ILE A 33 -9.08 0.13 -22.84
N SER A 34 -8.80 0.76 -23.98
CA SER A 34 -9.69 1.77 -24.57
C SER A 34 -11.02 1.19 -25.05
N ALA A 35 -11.03 -0.04 -25.59
CA ALA A 35 -12.25 -0.72 -26.02
C ALA A 35 -13.18 -1.03 -24.84
N ASP A 36 -12.65 -1.52 -23.71
CA ASP A 36 -13.43 -1.82 -22.51
C ASP A 36 -14.05 -0.57 -21.87
N GLN A 37 -13.38 0.59 -22.00
CA GLN A 37 -13.90 1.88 -21.54
C GLN A 37 -15.07 2.39 -22.40
N SER A 38 -15.09 2.06 -23.70
CA SER A 38 -16.13 2.52 -24.62
C SER A 38 -17.47 1.77 -24.46
N VAL A 39 -17.42 0.50 -24.00
CA VAL A 39 -18.61 -0.33 -23.76
C VAL A 39 -19.37 0.09 -22.49
N SER A 40 -18.71 0.81 -21.57
CA SER A 40 -19.25 1.13 -20.24
C SER A 40 -19.98 2.49 -20.13
N ARG A 41 -20.25 3.19 -21.24
CA ARG A 41 -20.98 4.49 -21.23
C ARG A 41 -22.44 4.31 -21.64
N PRO A 42 -23.44 4.38 -20.73
CA PRO A 42 -24.82 4.46 -21.14
C PRO A 42 -25.15 5.87 -21.67
N ALA A 43 -25.80 5.92 -22.82
CA ALA A 43 -26.33 7.13 -23.43
C ALA A 43 -27.50 7.70 -22.60
N THR A 44 -27.34 8.92 -22.09
CA THR A 44 -28.43 9.68 -21.44
C THR A 44 -29.36 10.27 -22.50
N GLY A 45 -30.50 9.60 -22.70
CA GLY A 45 -31.69 10.14 -23.37
C GLY A 45 -32.58 10.92 -22.39
N ARG A 46 -33.22 11.95 -22.92
CA ARG A 46 -33.96 13.04 -22.26
C ARG A 46 -35.46 12.68 -22.02
N ASP A 47 -36.12 13.50 -21.17
CA ASP A 47 -37.59 13.64 -20.94
C ASP A 47 -38.27 12.59 -20.04
N ARG A 48 -39.21 12.88 -19.10
CA ARG A 48 -40.13 14.02 -18.95
C ARG A 48 -40.73 14.11 -17.52
N CYS A 49 -40.90 15.36 -17.07
CA CYS A 49 -41.89 16.00 -16.18
C CYS A 49 -42.97 15.22 -15.38
N GLY A 50 -43.16 15.66 -14.12
CA GLY A 50 -44.36 15.56 -13.24
C GLY A 50 -43.89 15.48 -11.78
N THR A 51 -44.28 16.27 -10.78
CA THR A 51 -45.43 17.15 -10.52
C THR A 51 -45.06 18.06 -9.32
N ARG A 52 -45.66 19.25 -9.17
CA ARG A 52 -45.55 20.22 -8.03
C ARG A 52 -46.98 20.51 -7.51
N PRO A 53 -47.26 21.24 -6.39
CA PRO A 53 -46.61 21.52 -5.09
C PRO A 53 -47.65 21.34 -3.91
N PRO A 54 -47.72 22.19 -2.85
CA PRO A 54 -46.83 22.40 -1.70
C PRO A 54 -47.55 22.23 -0.34
N HIS A 55 -46.82 22.00 0.76
CA HIS A 55 -47.24 22.50 2.07
C HIS A 55 -46.07 23.10 2.84
N SER A 56 -46.36 24.24 3.46
CA SER A 56 -45.45 25.21 4.05
C SER A 56 -45.40 25.11 5.57
N HIS A 57 -44.37 25.77 6.14
CA HIS A 57 -44.18 26.24 7.52
C HIS A 57 -43.25 25.40 8.43
N PRO A 58 -42.61 26.01 9.46
CA PRO A 58 -41.49 26.95 9.29
C PRO A 58 -40.30 26.65 10.23
N ALA A 59 -39.25 27.45 10.04
CA ALA A 59 -38.06 27.72 10.85
C ALA A 59 -37.98 27.16 12.29
N GLY A 60 -36.92 26.38 12.53
CA GLY A 60 -36.33 26.13 13.84
C GLY A 60 -34.80 26.22 13.75
N ARG A 61 -34.26 27.41 13.95
CA ARG A 61 -32.82 27.69 14.02
C ARG A 61 -32.24 26.97 15.24
N ARG A 62 -31.42 25.93 15.04
CA ARG A 62 -30.39 25.54 16.01
C ARG A 62 -29.09 25.21 15.30
N THR A 63 -28.15 26.12 15.46
CA THR A 63 -26.73 25.98 15.21
C THR A 63 -26.17 24.79 16.00
N GLY A 64 -26.03 23.65 15.34
CA GLY A 64 -25.22 22.54 15.80
C GLY A 64 -24.16 22.29 14.75
N ARG A 65 -22.90 22.53 15.09
CA ARG A 65 -21.74 22.10 14.28
C ARG A 65 -21.89 20.61 14.03
N SER A 66 -22.31 20.26 12.81
CA SER A 66 -22.27 18.89 12.32
C SER A 66 -20.79 18.50 12.32
N ARG A 67 -20.38 17.73 13.33
CA ARG A 67 -19.17 16.93 13.20
C ARG A 67 -19.52 15.96 12.10
N LEU A 68 -18.97 16.18 10.91
CA LEU A 68 -18.96 15.21 9.83
C LEU A 68 -18.22 13.99 10.37
N LEU A 69 -18.96 13.11 11.04
CA LEU A 69 -18.54 11.74 11.24
C LEU A 69 -18.36 11.16 9.83
N PRO A 70 -17.28 10.40 9.58
CA PRO A 70 -17.14 9.66 8.34
C PRO A 70 -18.39 8.78 8.20
N THR A 71 -19.27 9.13 7.29
CA THR A 71 -20.42 8.30 6.93
C THR A 71 -19.84 7.05 6.29
N CYS A 72 -19.94 5.91 6.97
CA CYS A 72 -19.82 4.61 6.32
C CYS A 72 -20.76 4.66 5.10
N PRO A 73 -20.28 4.36 3.88
CA PRO A 73 -21.16 4.33 2.72
C PRO A 73 -22.30 3.35 3.00
N GLU A 74 -23.53 3.77 2.73
CA GLU A 74 -24.69 2.91 2.95
C GLU A 74 -24.50 1.57 2.21
N PRO A 75 -24.96 0.44 2.80
CA PRO A 75 -24.71 -0.89 2.26
C PRO A 75 -25.29 -1.15 0.87
N ASP A 76 -26.07 -0.22 0.31
CA ASP A 76 -26.63 -0.25 -1.04
C ASP A 76 -25.78 0.50 -2.09
N THR A 77 -24.63 1.05 -1.68
CA THR A 77 -23.73 1.74 -2.60
C THR A 77 -22.98 0.72 -3.44
N ALA A 78 -23.22 0.68 -4.75
CA ALA A 78 -22.51 -0.22 -5.65
C ALA A 78 -20.98 -0.07 -5.49
N PRO A 79 -20.19 -1.16 -5.48
CA PRO A 79 -18.73 -1.07 -5.30
C PRO A 79 -18.05 -0.10 -6.28
N ALA A 80 -18.59 0.04 -7.49
CA ALA A 80 -18.09 0.99 -8.49
C ALA A 80 -18.28 2.45 -8.07
N SER A 81 -19.38 2.82 -7.41
CA SER A 81 -19.58 4.20 -6.95
C SER A 81 -18.72 4.54 -5.74
N VAL A 82 -18.45 3.57 -4.85
CA VAL A 82 -17.47 3.77 -3.75
C VAL A 82 -16.07 3.97 -4.31
N LEU A 83 -15.65 3.17 -5.31
CA LEU A 83 -14.34 3.36 -5.95
C LEU A 83 -14.24 4.69 -6.70
N ALA A 84 -15.30 5.12 -7.38
CA ALA A 84 -15.33 6.43 -8.03
C ALA A 84 -15.22 7.58 -7.01
N ASP A 85 -15.87 7.44 -5.85
CA ASP A 85 -15.73 8.40 -4.75
C ASP A 85 -14.29 8.43 -4.20
N VAL A 86 -13.67 7.27 -3.95
CA VAL A 86 -12.26 7.19 -3.54
C VAL A 86 -11.34 7.86 -4.56
N GLN A 87 -11.54 7.61 -5.86
CA GLN A 87 -10.76 8.26 -6.92
C GLN A 87 -10.95 9.79 -6.90
N HIS A 88 -12.18 10.26 -6.72
CA HIS A 88 -12.47 11.67 -6.62
C HIS A 88 -11.81 12.32 -5.39
N LEU A 89 -11.88 11.67 -4.23
CA LEU A 89 -11.20 12.13 -3.01
C LEU A 89 -9.67 12.17 -3.18
N CYS A 90 -9.08 11.16 -3.82
CA CYS A 90 -7.65 11.16 -4.18
C CYS A 90 -7.30 12.36 -5.07
N GLU A 91 -8.14 12.66 -6.07
CA GLU A 91 -7.95 13.81 -6.95
C GLU A 91 -8.04 15.14 -6.20
N LEU A 92 -8.95 15.27 -5.24
CA LEU A 92 -9.05 16.45 -4.38
C LEU A 92 -7.80 16.65 -3.52
N VAL A 93 -7.25 15.58 -2.94
CA VAL A 93 -6.00 15.64 -2.16
C VAL A 93 -4.84 16.07 -3.05
N LEU A 94 -4.72 15.52 -4.26
CA LEU A 94 -3.65 15.88 -5.19
C LEU A 94 -3.75 17.33 -5.70
N ARG A 95 -4.94 17.92 -5.68
CA ARG A 95 -5.17 19.34 -6.01
C ARG A 95 -5.09 20.28 -4.81
N SER A 96 -4.94 19.75 -3.59
CA SER A 96 -4.82 20.56 -2.38
C SER A 96 -3.39 21.08 -2.21
N ALA A 97 -3.19 21.99 -1.26
CA ALA A 97 -1.84 22.45 -0.88
C ALA A 97 -0.96 21.33 -0.30
N ASP A 98 -1.55 20.18 0.08
CA ASP A 98 -0.81 19.03 0.62
C ASP A 98 0.09 18.39 -0.44
N VAL A 99 -0.13 18.61 -1.73
CA VAL A 99 0.74 18.10 -2.80
C VAL A 99 2.20 18.56 -2.64
N ALA A 100 2.41 19.75 -2.05
CA ALA A 100 3.77 20.24 -1.75
C ALA A 100 4.49 19.36 -0.72
N ARG A 101 3.75 18.74 0.21
CA ARG A 101 4.30 17.83 1.22
C ARG A 101 4.83 16.54 0.63
N LEU A 102 4.43 16.17 -0.60
CA LEU A 102 4.94 14.97 -1.26
C LEU A 102 6.44 15.08 -1.54
N ALA A 103 6.91 16.27 -1.93
CA ALA A 103 8.33 16.51 -2.16
C ALA A 103 9.14 16.46 -0.86
N ASP A 104 8.58 17.00 0.23
CA ASP A 104 9.21 16.95 1.56
C ASP A 104 9.25 15.51 2.09
N PHE A 105 8.14 14.78 1.95
CA PHE A 105 8.09 13.36 2.28
C PHE A 105 9.15 12.56 1.52
N ALA A 106 9.27 12.75 0.21
CA ALA A 106 10.26 12.05 -0.61
C ALA A 106 11.71 12.36 -0.22
N ARG A 107 11.97 13.53 0.36
CA ARG A 107 13.31 13.95 0.81
C ARG A 107 13.66 13.43 2.19
N ASP A 108 12.67 13.44 3.09
CA ASP A 108 12.90 13.30 4.54
C ASP A 108 12.46 11.95 5.11
N TYR A 109 11.92 11.04 4.28
CA TYR A 109 11.54 9.72 4.78
C TYR A 109 12.78 8.91 5.20
N ASP A 110 12.62 8.09 6.24
CA ASP A 110 13.67 7.19 6.76
C ASP A 110 13.27 5.73 6.53
N GLU A 111 13.84 5.11 5.49
CA GLU A 111 13.63 3.71 5.16
C GLU A 111 14.13 2.76 6.26
N ALA A 112 15.24 3.10 6.91
CA ALA A 112 15.81 2.31 8.00
C ALA A 112 14.89 2.35 9.24
N GLY A 113 14.30 3.51 9.53
CA GLY A 113 13.27 3.69 10.55
C GLY A 113 12.01 2.89 10.26
N ALA A 114 11.49 2.95 9.03
CA ALA A 114 10.35 2.16 8.59
C ALA A 114 10.61 0.65 8.71
N ARG A 115 11.78 0.18 8.27
CA ARG A 115 12.22 -1.22 8.42
C ARG A 115 12.27 -1.63 9.89
N THR A 116 12.88 -0.81 10.74
CA THR A 116 13.02 -1.06 12.18
C THR A 116 11.67 -1.12 12.87
N PHE A 117 10.75 -0.22 12.51
CA PHE A 117 9.37 -0.25 13.01
C PHE A 117 8.63 -1.52 12.56
N GLY A 118 8.82 -1.95 11.30
CA GLY A 118 8.34 -3.24 10.82
C GLY A 118 8.87 -4.42 11.64
N CYS A 119 10.17 -4.43 11.97
CA CYS A 119 10.78 -5.44 12.83
C CYS A 119 10.17 -5.46 14.23
N LEU A 120 9.93 -4.29 14.83
CA LEU A 120 9.25 -4.18 16.12
C LEU A 120 7.85 -4.80 16.05
N LEU A 121 7.05 -4.43 15.05
CA LEU A 121 5.70 -4.97 14.85
C LEU A 121 5.71 -6.48 14.64
N TYR A 122 6.69 -7.00 13.90
CA TYR A 122 6.85 -8.43 13.68
C TYR A 122 7.08 -9.18 15.00
N ARG A 123 7.90 -8.61 15.88
CA ARG A 123 8.16 -9.15 17.23
C ARG A 123 6.94 -9.07 18.15
N LEU A 124 6.11 -8.04 18.00
CA LEU A 124 4.83 -7.90 18.70
C LEU A 124 3.70 -8.78 18.11
N GLY A 125 4.01 -9.64 17.13
CA GLY A 125 3.04 -10.52 16.49
C GLY A 125 2.12 -9.86 15.45
N ARG A 126 2.33 -8.57 15.13
CA ARG A 126 1.54 -7.83 14.12
C ARG A 126 2.10 -8.03 12.73
N ARG A 127 1.97 -9.26 12.22
CA ARG A 127 2.58 -9.70 10.95
C ARG A 127 2.16 -8.85 9.77
N GLU A 128 0.86 -8.65 9.53
CA GLU A 128 0.39 -7.87 8.37
C GLU A 128 0.91 -6.42 8.38
N SER A 129 0.87 -5.76 9.54
CA SER A 129 1.42 -4.41 9.69
C SER A 129 2.94 -4.39 9.49
N ALA A 130 3.66 -5.39 10.00
CA ALA A 130 5.10 -5.50 9.77
C ALA A 130 5.44 -5.64 8.28
N LEU A 131 4.70 -6.49 7.56
CA LEU A 131 4.90 -6.68 6.12
C LEU A 131 4.59 -5.41 5.34
N TYR A 132 3.57 -4.63 5.73
CA TYR A 132 3.32 -3.32 5.13
C TYR A 132 4.54 -2.40 5.24
N TRP A 133 5.11 -2.26 6.43
CA TRP A 133 6.26 -1.38 6.65
C TRP A 133 7.52 -1.86 5.93
N TRP A 134 7.75 -3.16 5.86
CA TRP A 134 8.86 -3.69 5.06
C TRP A 134 8.65 -3.46 3.56
N ARG A 135 7.41 -3.52 3.04
CA ARG A 135 7.13 -3.22 1.63
C ARG A 135 7.35 -1.75 1.32
N PHE A 136 6.95 -0.88 2.24
CA PHE A 136 7.19 0.55 2.16
C PHE A 136 8.70 0.85 2.10
N ALA A 137 9.48 0.32 3.06
CA ALA A 137 10.93 0.51 3.09
C ALA A 137 11.63 -0.10 1.85
N ALA A 138 11.22 -1.29 1.42
CA ALA A 138 11.80 -1.92 0.23
C ALA A 138 11.46 -1.15 -1.08
N GLY A 139 10.29 -0.51 -1.15
CA GLY A 139 9.93 0.41 -2.24
C GLY A 139 10.78 1.68 -2.25
N ALA A 140 11.32 2.05 -1.10
CA ALA A 140 12.32 3.09 -0.89
C ALA A 140 13.77 2.56 -0.97
N GLU A 141 13.99 1.46 -1.72
CA GLU A 141 15.30 0.86 -1.99
C GLU A 141 16.03 0.24 -0.79
N ASP A 142 15.36 0.03 0.34
CA ASP A 142 15.95 -0.68 1.49
C ASP A 142 16.17 -2.18 1.19
N GLN A 143 17.44 -2.54 1.01
CA GLN A 143 17.85 -3.90 0.65
C GLN A 143 17.51 -4.93 1.74
N LEU A 144 17.65 -4.54 3.01
CA LEU A 144 17.39 -5.43 4.13
C LEU A 144 15.88 -5.67 4.29
N ALA A 145 15.05 -4.65 4.08
CA ALA A 145 13.60 -4.80 4.10
C ALA A 145 13.11 -5.77 3.01
N ALA A 146 13.65 -5.66 1.79
CA ALA A 146 13.37 -6.60 0.71
C ALA A 146 13.80 -8.04 1.09
N HIS A 147 14.96 -8.18 1.72
CA HIS A 147 15.44 -9.48 2.20
C HIS A 147 14.56 -10.06 3.32
N LEU A 148 14.08 -9.23 4.26
CA LEU A 148 13.16 -9.65 5.33
C LEU A 148 11.84 -10.18 4.75
N LEU A 149 11.29 -9.51 3.73
CA LEU A 149 10.10 -9.96 3.01
C LEU A 149 10.33 -11.29 2.30
N ALA A 150 11.45 -11.43 1.60
CA ALA A 150 11.84 -12.66 0.93
C ALA A 150 11.94 -13.84 1.92
N SER A 151 12.59 -13.61 3.06
CA SER A 151 12.78 -14.59 4.13
C SER A 151 11.47 -14.95 4.82
N HIS A 152 10.63 -13.96 5.15
CA HIS A 152 9.31 -14.21 5.73
C HIS A 152 8.44 -15.05 4.80
N HIS A 153 8.31 -14.64 3.53
CA HIS A 153 7.47 -15.37 2.59
C HIS A 153 7.99 -16.78 2.35
N ALA A 154 9.31 -16.99 2.29
CA ALA A 154 9.90 -18.32 2.19
C ALA A 154 9.61 -19.20 3.43
N ALA A 155 9.59 -18.62 4.63
CA ALA A 155 9.29 -19.33 5.87
C ALA A 155 7.81 -19.74 5.97
N VAL A 156 6.89 -18.93 5.45
CA VAL A 156 5.46 -19.25 5.39
C VAL A 156 5.14 -20.24 4.26
N GLY A 157 5.97 -20.31 3.21
CA GLY A 157 5.92 -21.34 2.17
C GLY A 157 6.49 -20.88 0.82
N CYS A 158 6.64 -21.80 -0.14
CA CYS A 158 7.09 -21.46 -1.49
C CYS A 158 6.01 -20.70 -2.30
N THR A 159 5.88 -19.40 -2.03
CA THR A 159 4.90 -18.52 -2.66
C THR A 159 5.48 -17.73 -3.84
N PRO A 160 4.65 -17.27 -4.80
CA PRO A 160 5.08 -16.28 -5.81
C PRO A 160 5.70 -15.03 -5.18
N HIS A 161 5.19 -14.58 -4.03
CA HIS A 161 5.77 -13.48 -3.26
C HIS A 161 7.20 -13.76 -2.81
N ALA A 162 7.52 -14.97 -2.35
CA ALA A 162 8.89 -15.32 -1.99
C ALA A 162 9.84 -15.19 -3.18
N ARG A 163 9.42 -15.61 -4.39
CA ARG A 163 10.23 -15.46 -5.60
C ARG A 163 10.40 -14.00 -6.01
N LEU A 164 9.31 -13.23 -5.99
CA LEU A 164 9.31 -11.81 -6.30
C LEU A 164 10.27 -11.04 -5.39
N TRP A 165 10.13 -11.17 -4.08
CA TRP A 165 10.97 -10.45 -3.13
C TRP A 165 12.43 -10.90 -3.18
N ARG A 166 12.70 -12.18 -3.47
CA ARG A 166 14.08 -12.64 -3.76
C ARG A 166 14.66 -11.98 -5.01
N ALA A 167 13.87 -11.80 -6.06
CA ALA A 167 14.33 -11.09 -7.26
C ALA A 167 14.62 -9.61 -6.97
N ILE A 168 13.72 -8.93 -6.26
CA ILE A 168 13.90 -7.53 -5.83
C ILE A 168 15.14 -7.40 -4.93
N THR A 169 15.31 -8.29 -3.95
CA THR A 169 16.49 -8.32 -3.06
C THR A 169 17.80 -8.40 -3.86
N ARG A 170 17.84 -9.20 -4.93
CA ARG A 170 19.01 -9.30 -5.82
C ARG A 170 19.20 -8.04 -6.65
N MET A 171 18.12 -7.49 -7.20
CA MET A 171 18.14 -6.26 -8.01
C MET A 171 18.69 -5.07 -7.21
N LEU A 172 18.27 -4.94 -5.94
CA LEU A 172 18.77 -3.90 -5.03
C LEU A 172 20.18 -4.19 -4.49
N GLY A 173 20.79 -5.32 -4.83
CA GLY A 173 22.16 -5.66 -4.44
C GLY A 173 22.32 -5.97 -2.95
N PHE A 174 21.36 -6.66 -2.33
CA PHE A 174 21.48 -7.01 -0.92
C PHE A 174 22.72 -7.88 -0.64
N ARG A 175 23.54 -7.39 0.28
CA ARG A 175 24.75 -8.02 0.79
C ARG A 175 24.68 -8.10 2.32
N PRO A 176 24.63 -9.31 2.91
CA PRO A 176 24.55 -9.48 4.36
C PRO A 176 25.68 -8.80 5.13
N ASP A 177 26.90 -8.78 4.58
CA ASP A 177 28.09 -8.17 5.16
C ASP A 177 28.02 -6.64 5.26
N VAL A 178 27.23 -6.00 4.40
CA VAL A 178 27.10 -4.54 4.30
C VAL A 178 25.83 -4.05 4.98
N HIS A 179 24.71 -4.71 4.72
CA HIS A 179 23.38 -4.17 5.04
C HIS A 179 22.78 -4.72 6.33
N LEU A 180 23.39 -5.72 6.96
CA LEU A 180 22.93 -6.15 8.29
C LEU A 180 23.38 -5.13 9.34
N PRO A 181 22.45 -4.60 10.16
CA PRO A 181 22.80 -3.68 11.23
C PRO A 181 23.65 -4.41 12.27
N ARG A 182 24.67 -3.72 12.79
CA ARG A 182 25.45 -4.23 13.91
C ARG A 182 24.62 -4.09 15.19
N PRO A 183 24.43 -5.16 15.98
CA PRO A 183 23.73 -5.05 17.26
C PRO A 183 24.57 -4.20 18.21
N VAL A 184 24.04 -3.04 18.61
CA VAL A 184 24.68 -2.13 19.59
C VAL A 184 24.18 -2.38 21.01
N HIS A 185 22.98 -2.98 21.13
CA HIS A 185 22.39 -3.35 22.40
C HIS A 185 22.32 -4.87 22.52
N GLU A 186 22.86 -5.40 23.62
CA GLU A 186 22.51 -6.73 24.14
C GLU A 186 21.06 -6.66 24.65
N LEU A 187 20.09 -6.66 23.74
CA LEU A 187 18.67 -6.68 24.14
C LEU A 187 18.30 -8.08 24.61
N ASP A 188 18.71 -8.42 25.83
CA ASP A 188 18.09 -9.46 26.65
C ASP A 188 16.66 -9.05 27.10
N TYR A 189 16.24 -7.82 26.79
CA TYR A 189 14.96 -7.25 27.19
C TYR A 189 13.93 -7.29 26.06
N LEU A 190 12.79 -7.88 26.40
CA LEU A 190 11.60 -8.07 25.59
C LEU A 190 11.18 -6.79 24.83
N PRO A 191 10.84 -6.87 23.53
CA PRO A 191 10.31 -5.77 22.71
C PRO A 191 9.21 -4.94 23.40
N GLU A 192 8.42 -5.58 24.26
CA GLU A 192 7.35 -4.99 25.07
C GLU A 192 7.87 -3.94 26.05
N GLU A 193 9.09 -4.09 26.58
CA GLU A 193 9.70 -3.15 27.52
C GLU A 193 10.21 -1.89 26.82
N TYR A 194 10.78 -2.05 25.63
CA TYR A 194 11.13 -0.91 24.76
C TYR A 194 9.88 -0.09 24.42
N VAL A 195 8.79 -0.75 24.01
CA VAL A 195 7.51 -0.09 23.72
C VAL A 195 6.96 0.64 24.94
N ARG A 196 7.16 0.12 26.16
CA ARG A 196 6.74 0.78 27.40
C ARG A 196 7.55 2.02 27.73
N ARG A 197 8.87 2.01 27.48
CA ARG A 197 9.79 3.10 27.85
C ARG A 197 9.92 4.21 26.80
N ALA A 198 9.80 3.89 25.53
CA ALA A 198 9.93 4.88 24.47
C ALA A 198 8.74 5.86 24.48
N ASP A 199 9.04 7.14 24.22
CA ASP A 199 8.05 8.21 24.24
C ASP A 199 7.29 8.31 22.90
N TRP A 200 6.39 7.36 22.69
CA TRP A 200 5.53 7.34 21.49
C TRP A 200 4.39 8.34 21.61
N ALA A 201 4.04 9.02 20.52
CA ALA A 201 2.81 9.81 20.44
C ALA A 201 1.58 8.97 20.84
N GLY A 202 0.61 9.59 21.53
CA GLY A 202 -0.52 8.90 22.19
C GLY A 202 -1.26 7.87 21.32
N PRO A 203 -1.67 8.20 20.08
CA PRO A 203 -2.35 7.25 19.20
C PRO A 203 -1.50 6.03 18.83
N LEU A 204 -0.21 6.24 18.53
CA LEU A 204 0.72 5.16 18.20
C LEU A 204 0.98 4.27 19.42
N ARG A 205 1.11 4.88 20.60
CA ARG A 205 1.22 4.16 21.89
C ARG A 205 0.03 3.23 22.12
N ASN A 206 -1.19 3.70 21.81
CA ASN A 206 -2.40 2.88 21.92
C ASN A 206 -2.40 1.73 20.91
N PHE A 207 -2.07 2.00 19.64
CA PHE A 207 -1.96 0.96 18.61
C PHE A 207 -0.96 -0.14 18.99
N LEU A 208 0.20 0.24 19.55
CA LEU A 208 1.22 -0.71 19.99
C LEU A 208 0.74 -1.54 21.20
N ARG A 209 -0.04 -0.96 22.11
CA ARG A 209 -0.53 -1.61 23.34
C ARG A 209 -1.79 -2.46 23.15
N LEU A 210 -2.64 -2.16 22.18
CA LEU A 210 -3.93 -2.85 21.98
C LEU A 210 -3.74 -4.16 21.20
N PRO A 211 -3.97 -5.36 21.79
CA PRO A 211 -3.67 -6.64 21.13
C PRO A 211 -4.38 -6.84 19.77
N SER A 212 -5.50 -6.18 19.55
CA SER A 212 -6.22 -6.10 18.26
C SER A 212 -6.81 -4.70 18.07
N LEU A 213 -6.93 -4.23 16.82
CA LEU A 213 -7.77 -3.08 16.50
C LEU A 213 -9.21 -3.37 16.97
N PRO A 214 -9.85 -2.47 17.72
CA PRO A 214 -11.26 -2.62 18.11
C PRO A 214 -12.10 -2.96 16.88
N ARG A 215 -13.03 -3.91 17.00
CA ARG A 215 -13.92 -4.32 15.88
C ARG A 215 -14.69 -3.14 15.28
N GLU A 216 -14.90 -2.09 16.07
CA GLU A 216 -15.51 -0.82 15.70
C GLU A 216 -14.74 -0.04 14.62
N LEU A 217 -13.47 -0.36 14.36
CA LEU A 217 -12.63 0.26 13.32
C LEU A 217 -12.45 -0.61 12.07
N VAL A 218 -13.05 -1.81 12.05
CA VAL A 218 -12.92 -2.80 10.96
C VAL A 218 -14.20 -2.90 10.13
N ALA A 219 -15.24 -2.13 10.48
CA ALA A 219 -16.54 -2.10 9.80
C ALA A 219 -16.67 -0.93 8.82
#